data_AF-A0AAW9EJ62-F1
#
_entry.id   AF-A0AAW9EJ62-F1
#
_cell.length_a   1.000
_cell.length_b   1.000
_cell.length_c   1.000
_cell.angle_alpha   90.00
_cell.angle_beta   90.00
_cell.angle_gamma   90.00
#
_symmetry.space_group_name_H-M   'P 1'
#
loop_
_entity.id
_entity.type
_entity.pdbx_description
1 polymer ?
#
loop_
_entity_poly.entity_id
_entity_poly.type
_entity_poly.pdbx_seq_one_letter_code
_entity_poly.pdbx_strand_id
1 'polypeptide(L)'
;MNKPLIYDNALAQWGYDRQVLATSEECSELAASCVRFVNHKANASRVAEEAADVEIMIEQLRHNGLNDMIEQSKARSLTRLAQRVGVEVNPVATCTPFVTTLLADAQEQFELADALYRDRDTNNRYAAAGLRRCMSLLMHAAQLMIREQQHTENHMQGEKHAG
;
A
#
# COMPACT_ATOMS: atom_id res chain seq x y z
N MET A 1 -2.64 -20.76 -7.63
CA MET A 1 -3.70 -19.84 -8.06
C MET A 1 -3.05 -18.56 -8.57
N ASN A 2 -3.47 -18.02 -9.73
CA ASN A 2 -2.90 -16.79 -10.26
C ASN A 2 -3.61 -15.56 -9.64
N LYS A 3 -3.11 -15.11 -8.48
CA LYS A 3 -3.70 -14.00 -7.71
C LYS A 3 -3.79 -12.68 -8.51
N PRO A 4 -2.71 -12.20 -9.19
CA PRO A 4 -2.78 -10.97 -9.98
C PRO A 4 -3.92 -10.96 -11.02
N LEU A 5 -4.07 -12.07 -11.77
CA LEU A 5 -5.15 -12.20 -12.76
C LEU A 5 -6.55 -12.12 -12.12
N ILE A 6 -6.73 -12.70 -10.93
CA ILE A 6 -8.00 -12.61 -10.19
C ILE A 6 -8.27 -11.17 -9.78
N TYR A 7 -7.26 -10.47 -9.27
CA TYR A 7 -7.39 -9.08 -8.80
C TYR A 7 -7.67 -8.10 -9.94
N ASP A 8 -7.03 -8.30 -11.10
CA ASP A 8 -7.31 -7.51 -12.30
C ASP A 8 -8.75 -7.71 -12.80
N ASN A 9 -9.25 -8.96 -12.78
CA ASN A 9 -10.63 -9.24 -13.16
C ASN A 9 -11.64 -8.70 -12.14
N ALA A 10 -11.34 -8.80 -10.84
CA ALA A 10 -12.17 -8.21 -9.78
C ALA A 10 -12.28 -6.68 -9.95
N LEU A 11 -11.15 -6.01 -10.17
CA LEU A 11 -11.13 -4.57 -10.39
C LEU A 11 -11.89 -4.19 -11.65
N ALA A 12 -11.73 -4.95 -12.74
CA ALA A 12 -12.43 -4.66 -13.98
C ALA A 12 -13.94 -4.92 -13.90
N GLN A 13 -14.37 -5.85 -13.06
CA GLN A 13 -15.79 -6.19 -12.88
C GLN A 13 -16.51 -5.21 -11.95
N TRP A 14 -15.87 -4.78 -10.86
CA TRP A 14 -16.53 -4.03 -9.78
C TRP A 14 -16.01 -2.60 -9.61
N GLY A 15 -14.82 -2.28 -10.12
CA GLY A 15 -14.20 -0.96 -10.00
C GLY A 15 -13.53 -0.72 -8.65
N TYR A 16 -12.71 0.34 -8.61
CA TYR A 16 -11.88 0.69 -7.46
C TYR A 16 -12.73 1.07 -6.23
N ASP A 17 -13.73 1.93 -6.39
CA ASP A 17 -14.57 2.40 -5.28
C ASP A 17 -15.29 1.23 -4.58
N ARG A 18 -15.77 0.25 -5.36
CA ARG A 18 -16.42 -0.94 -4.81
C ARG A 18 -15.43 -1.81 -4.02
N GLN A 19 -14.18 -1.93 -4.46
CA GLN A 19 -13.15 -2.66 -3.71
C GLN A 19 -12.77 -1.96 -2.39
N VAL A 20 -12.74 -0.62 -2.37
CA VAL A 20 -12.51 0.14 -1.14
C VAL A 20 -13.68 -0.07 -0.16
N LEU A 21 -14.93 -0.01 -0.65
CA LEU A 21 -16.11 -0.29 0.17
C LEU A 21 -16.12 -1.73 0.70
N ALA A 22 -15.81 -2.72 -0.15
CA ALA A 22 -15.71 -4.12 0.26
C ALA A 22 -14.63 -4.30 1.33
N THR A 23 -13.48 -3.64 1.22
CA THR A 23 -12.45 -3.67 2.28
C THR A 23 -12.99 -3.21 3.63
N SER A 24 -13.83 -2.15 3.63
CA SER A 24 -14.49 -1.67 4.86
C SER A 24 -15.51 -2.66 5.41
N GLU A 25 -16.22 -3.37 4.53
CA GLU A 25 -17.19 -4.41 4.88
C GLU A 25 -16.49 -5.58 5.57
N GLU A 26 -15.45 -6.17 4.93
CA GLU A 26 -14.66 -7.27 5.51
C GLU A 26 -14.02 -6.90 6.86
N CYS A 27 -13.53 -5.67 7.00
CA CYS A 27 -13.00 -5.19 8.28
C CYS A 27 -14.07 -5.14 9.39
N SER A 28 -15.31 -4.81 9.02
CA SER A 28 -16.44 -4.77 9.95
C SER A 28 -16.89 -6.18 10.34
N GLU A 29 -16.85 -7.13 9.40
CA GLU A 29 -17.14 -8.54 9.66
C GLU A 29 -16.07 -9.18 10.55
N LEU A 30 -14.78 -8.92 10.29
CA LEU A 30 -13.69 -9.32 11.18
C LEU A 30 -13.81 -8.72 12.59
N ALA A 31 -14.18 -7.45 12.70
CA ALA A 31 -14.43 -6.83 14.00
C ALA A 31 -15.57 -7.53 14.75
N ALA A 32 -16.68 -7.82 14.06
CA ALA A 32 -17.82 -8.52 14.64
C ALA A 32 -17.47 -9.96 15.05
N SER A 33 -16.69 -10.68 14.25
CA SER A 33 -16.27 -12.06 14.54
C SER A 33 -15.33 -12.11 15.75
N CYS A 34 -14.37 -11.18 15.86
CA CYS A 34 -13.53 -11.02 17.04
C CYS A 34 -14.35 -10.80 18.33
N VAL A 35 -15.34 -9.90 18.30
CA VAL A 35 -16.22 -9.63 19.44
C VAL A 35 -17.01 -10.88 19.81
N ARG A 36 -17.56 -11.60 18.84
CA ARG A 36 -18.30 -12.84 19.10
C ARG A 36 -17.40 -13.93 19.67
N PHE A 37 -16.17 -14.07 19.17
CA PHE A 37 -15.21 -15.06 19.63
C PHE A 37 -14.84 -14.85 21.11
N VAL A 38 -14.49 -13.61 21.49
CA VAL A 38 -14.17 -13.27 22.89
C VAL A 38 -15.36 -13.47 23.82
N ASN A 39 -16.59 -13.28 23.32
CA ASN A 39 -17.82 -13.54 24.08
C ASN A 39 -18.29 -15.01 24.01
N HIS A 40 -17.48 -15.93 23.47
CA HIS A 40 -17.81 -17.35 23.29
C HIS A 40 -19.08 -17.61 22.45
N LYS A 41 -19.42 -16.67 21.56
CA LYS A 41 -20.54 -16.73 20.60
C LYS A 41 -20.11 -17.16 19.19
N ALA A 42 -18.80 -17.33 18.97
CA ALA A 42 -18.21 -17.87 17.75
C ALA A 42 -16.93 -18.65 18.11
N ASN A 43 -16.45 -19.47 17.19
CA ASN A 43 -15.18 -20.19 17.31
C ASN A 43 -14.06 -19.48 16.54
N ALA A 44 -12.83 -19.94 16.73
CA ALA A 44 -11.65 -19.34 16.10
C ALA A 44 -11.67 -19.47 14.56
N SER A 45 -12.38 -20.47 14.00
CA SER A 45 -12.46 -20.63 12.55
C SER A 45 -13.19 -19.47 11.88
N ARG A 46 -14.21 -18.90 12.53
CA ARG A 46 -14.88 -17.68 12.02
C ARG A 46 -13.95 -16.48 11.99
N VAL A 47 -13.15 -16.28 13.03
CA VAL A 47 -12.16 -15.19 13.03
C VAL A 47 -11.13 -15.39 11.91
N ALA A 48 -10.70 -16.63 11.69
CA ALA A 48 -9.74 -16.94 10.63
C ALA A 48 -10.30 -16.72 9.22
N GLU A 49 -11.59 -17.03 9.00
CA GLU A 49 -12.31 -16.78 7.75
C GLU A 49 -12.35 -15.28 7.44
N GLU A 50 -12.90 -14.45 8.34
CA GLU A 50 -12.98 -13.00 8.10
C GLU A 50 -11.59 -12.35 7.99
N ALA A 51 -10.59 -12.88 8.70
CA ALA A 51 -9.22 -12.39 8.60
C ALA A 51 -8.60 -12.68 7.23
N ALA A 52 -8.92 -13.84 6.64
CA ALA A 52 -8.48 -14.18 5.29
C ALA A 52 -9.16 -13.28 4.24
N ASP A 53 -10.44 -12.96 4.41
CA ASP A 53 -11.16 -12.06 3.51
C ASP A 53 -10.59 -10.64 3.57
N VAL A 54 -10.31 -10.12 4.77
CA VAL A 54 -9.56 -8.86 4.94
C VAL A 54 -8.17 -8.91 4.30
N GLU A 55 -7.43 -10.02 4.45
CA GLU A 55 -6.11 -10.18 3.83
C GLU A 55 -6.18 -10.13 2.30
N ILE A 56 -7.17 -10.80 1.69
CA ILE A 56 -7.42 -10.74 0.24
C ILE A 56 -7.73 -9.29 -0.20
N MET A 57 -8.56 -8.57 0.55
CA MET A 57 -8.87 -7.18 0.24
C MET A 57 -7.64 -6.26 0.34
N ILE A 58 -6.78 -6.46 1.34
CA ILE A 58 -5.50 -5.76 1.46
C ILE A 58 -4.57 -6.11 0.29
N GLU A 59 -4.51 -7.37 -0.13
CA GLU A 59 -3.73 -7.78 -1.31
C GLU A 59 -4.21 -7.08 -2.59
N GLN A 60 -5.53 -6.91 -2.78
CA GLN A 60 -6.09 -6.14 -3.90
C GLN A 60 -5.70 -4.66 -3.84
N LEU A 61 -5.74 -4.03 -2.65
CA LEU A 61 -5.29 -2.65 -2.48
C LEU A 61 -3.81 -2.47 -2.83
N ARG A 62 -2.96 -3.43 -2.43
CA ARG A 62 -1.54 -3.45 -2.79
C ARG A 62 -1.36 -3.54 -4.31
N HIS A 63 -2.05 -4.47 -4.94
CA HIS A 63 -2.07 -4.66 -6.39
C HIS A 63 -2.51 -3.41 -7.15
N ASN A 64 -3.43 -2.64 -6.56
CA ASN A 64 -3.94 -1.39 -7.11
C ASN A 64 -3.04 -0.16 -6.86
N GLY A 65 -1.81 -0.37 -6.38
CA GLY A 65 -0.82 0.70 -6.24
C GLY A 65 -0.65 1.24 -4.83
N LEU A 66 -1.24 0.64 -3.80
CA LEU A 66 -1.00 1.05 -2.41
C LEU A 66 0.14 0.29 -1.71
N ASN A 67 0.82 -0.63 -2.41
CA ASN A 67 1.80 -1.52 -1.79
C ASN A 67 2.88 -0.79 -0.99
N ASP A 68 3.57 0.16 -1.61
CA ASP A 68 4.71 0.83 -0.98
C ASP A 68 4.27 1.67 0.22
N MET A 69 3.12 2.35 0.12
CA MET A 69 2.54 3.12 1.22
C MET A 69 2.19 2.23 2.42
N ILE A 70 1.61 1.05 2.14
CA ILE A 70 1.27 0.07 3.17
C ILE A 70 2.54 -0.45 3.84
N GLU A 71 3.59 -0.81 3.07
CA GLU A 71 4.86 -1.27 3.64
C GLU A 71 5.54 -0.21 4.50
N GLN A 72 5.57 1.05 4.07
CA GLN A 72 6.10 2.13 4.90
C GLN A 72 5.28 2.32 6.18
N SER A 73 3.95 2.28 6.10
CA SER A 73 3.06 2.43 7.26
C SER A 73 3.24 1.28 8.24
N LYS A 74 3.38 0.05 7.73
CA LYS A 74 3.66 -1.17 8.49
C LYS A 74 5.02 -1.07 9.18
N ALA A 75 6.08 -0.68 8.46
CA ALA A 75 7.42 -0.50 9.04
C ALA A 75 7.40 0.48 10.22
N ARG A 76 6.80 1.67 10.04
CA ARG A 76 6.65 2.65 11.13
C ARG A 76 5.88 2.08 12.32
N SER A 77 4.81 1.34 12.07
CA SER A 77 3.96 0.76 13.13
C SER A 77 4.66 -0.35 13.89
N LEU A 78 5.44 -1.19 13.20
CA LEU A 78 6.27 -2.22 13.81
C LEU A 78 7.41 -1.61 14.65
N THR A 79 8.07 -0.56 14.18
CA THR A 79 9.08 0.15 14.99
C THR A 79 8.47 0.69 16.28
N ARG A 80 7.30 1.34 16.21
CA ARG A 80 6.59 1.81 17.41
C ARG A 80 6.18 0.66 18.34
N LEU A 81 5.72 -0.46 17.79
CA LEU A 81 5.35 -1.63 18.58
C LEU A 81 6.57 -2.21 19.29
N ALA A 82 7.68 -2.41 18.58
CA ALA A 82 8.91 -2.96 19.12
C ALA A 82 9.45 -2.10 20.28
N GLN A 83 9.41 -0.77 20.14
CA GLN A 83 9.74 0.15 21.24
C GLN A 83 8.84 -0.05 22.47
N ARG A 84 7.51 -0.20 22.27
CA ARG A 84 6.55 -0.43 23.36
C ARG A 84 6.75 -1.76 24.06
N VAL A 85 7.23 -2.79 23.36
CA VAL A 85 7.47 -4.12 23.92
C VAL A 85 8.93 -4.39 24.29
N GLY A 86 9.81 -3.37 24.25
CA GLY A 86 11.21 -3.47 24.65
C GLY A 86 12.08 -4.33 23.72
N VAL A 87 11.66 -4.52 22.46
CA VAL A 87 12.43 -5.25 21.46
C VAL A 87 13.34 -4.26 20.73
N GLU A 88 14.65 -4.50 20.80
CA GLU A 88 15.61 -3.79 19.97
C GLU A 88 15.35 -4.12 18.50
N VAL A 89 14.94 -3.11 17.75
CA VAL A 89 14.87 -3.17 16.30
C VAL A 89 16.15 -2.56 15.78
N ASN A 90 16.97 -3.38 15.13
CA ASN A 90 17.92 -2.83 14.17
C ASN A 90 17.12 -1.96 13.21
N PRO A 91 17.56 -0.73 12.90
CA PRO A 91 16.93 0.03 11.84
C PRO A 91 16.95 -0.88 10.62
N VAL A 92 15.77 -1.34 10.19
CA VAL A 92 15.64 -2.06 8.94
C VAL A 92 16.28 -1.11 7.94
N ALA A 93 17.33 -1.58 7.27
CA ALA A 93 17.84 -0.94 6.07
C ALA A 93 16.71 -1.03 5.05
N THR A 94 15.71 -0.18 5.22
CA THR A 94 14.77 0.14 4.17
C THR A 94 15.69 0.74 3.13
N CYS A 95 15.99 -0.03 2.09
CA CYS A 95 16.51 0.52 0.86
C CYS A 95 15.40 1.44 0.37
N THR A 96 15.39 2.65 0.92
CA THR A 96 14.46 3.69 0.55
C THR A 96 14.90 4.01 -0.86
N PRO A 97 14.06 3.70 -1.86
CA PRO A 97 14.47 3.94 -3.24
C PRO A 97 14.77 5.42 -3.39
N PHE A 98 15.82 5.75 -4.13
CA PHE A 98 16.12 7.14 -4.42
C PHE A 98 14.95 7.74 -5.20
N VAL A 99 14.58 8.99 -4.87
CA VAL A 99 13.51 9.72 -5.58
C VAL A 99 13.75 9.68 -7.09
N THR A 100 15.00 9.83 -7.52
CA THR A 100 15.38 9.73 -8.94
C THR A 100 15.04 8.39 -9.57
N THR A 101 15.23 7.28 -8.86
CA THR A 101 14.84 5.94 -9.33
C THR A 101 13.32 5.82 -9.42
N LEU A 102 12.58 6.29 -8.40
CA LEU A 102 11.11 6.27 -8.42
C LEU A 102 10.54 7.09 -9.59
N LEU A 103 11.14 8.25 -9.88
CA LEU A 103 10.74 9.10 -11.01
C LEU A 103 11.05 8.44 -12.35
N ALA A 104 12.21 7.80 -12.50
CA ALA A 104 12.58 7.06 -13.71
C ALA A 104 11.63 5.87 -13.96
N ASP A 105 11.36 5.07 -12.92
CA ASP A 105 10.41 3.96 -13.01
C ASP A 105 9.00 4.47 -13.32
N ALA A 106 8.57 5.58 -12.71
CA ALA A 106 7.26 6.19 -12.99
C ALA A 106 7.15 6.64 -14.45
N GLN A 107 8.21 7.22 -15.00
CA GLN A 107 8.27 7.62 -16.40
C GLN A 107 8.17 6.39 -17.33
N GLU A 108 8.92 5.32 -17.06
CA GLU A 108 8.85 4.08 -17.85
C GLU A 108 7.42 3.49 -17.82
N GLN A 109 6.79 3.45 -16.65
CA GLN A 109 5.42 2.95 -16.51
C GLN A 109 4.40 3.84 -17.24
N PHE A 110 4.61 5.14 -17.26
CA PHE A 110 3.77 6.08 -18.01
C PHE A 110 3.93 5.88 -19.52
N GLU A 111 5.16 5.79 -20.02
CA GLU A 111 5.45 5.59 -21.44
C GLU A 111 4.87 4.26 -21.95
N LEU A 112 5.05 3.18 -21.18
CA LEU A 112 4.44 1.89 -21.49
C LEU A 112 2.90 1.97 -21.51
N ALA A 113 2.29 2.65 -20.54
CA ALA A 113 0.85 2.80 -20.48
C ALA A 113 0.29 3.64 -21.64
N ASP A 114 0.96 4.73 -22.03
CA ASP A 114 0.57 5.56 -23.19
C ASP A 114 0.67 4.75 -24.49
N ALA A 115 1.74 3.96 -24.67
CA ALA A 115 1.88 3.08 -25.82
C ALA A 115 0.74 2.04 -25.89
N LEU A 116 0.45 1.37 -24.77
CA LEU A 116 -0.63 0.37 -24.67
C LEU A 116 -2.03 0.97 -24.84
N TYR A 117 -2.23 2.25 -24.54
CA TYR A 117 -3.52 2.93 -24.73
C TYR A 117 -3.74 3.36 -26.18
N ARG A 118 -2.66 3.70 -26.89
CA ARG A 118 -2.71 4.13 -28.30
C ARG A 118 -2.80 2.98 -29.28
N ASP A 119 -2.26 1.83 -28.91
CA ASP A 119 -2.41 0.60 -29.69
C ASP A 119 -3.88 0.13 -29.62
N ARG A 120 -4.45 -0.14 -30.80
CA ARG A 120 -5.86 -0.53 -30.96
C ARG A 120 -6.08 -2.02 -30.70
N ASP A 121 -5.02 -2.81 -30.74
CA ASP A 121 -5.07 -4.26 -30.56
C ASP A 121 -4.84 -4.67 -29.09
N THR A 122 -4.47 -3.71 -28.23
CA THR A 122 -4.24 -3.91 -26.80
C THR A 122 -5.47 -3.57 -25.96
N ASN A 123 -5.59 -4.26 -24.82
CA ASN A 123 -6.68 -4.02 -23.87
C ASN A 123 -6.33 -2.86 -22.93
N ASN A 124 -7.21 -1.85 -22.84
CA ASN A 124 -7.08 -0.69 -21.93
C ASN A 124 -6.87 -1.08 -20.45
N ARG A 125 -7.21 -2.31 -20.05
CA ARG A 125 -6.89 -2.83 -18.71
C ARG A 125 -5.37 -2.81 -18.43
N TYR A 126 -4.54 -3.13 -19.42
CA TYR A 126 -3.08 -3.12 -19.27
C TYR A 126 -2.53 -1.68 -19.15
N ALA A 127 -3.03 -0.76 -19.99
CA ALA A 127 -2.69 0.66 -19.88
C ALA A 127 -3.10 1.24 -18.51
N ALA A 128 -4.31 0.92 -18.05
CA ALA A 128 -4.79 1.35 -16.74
C ALA A 128 -3.96 0.77 -15.58
N ALA A 129 -3.49 -0.47 -15.68
CA ALA A 129 -2.60 -1.08 -14.69
C ALA A 129 -1.24 -0.35 -14.63
N GLY A 130 -0.64 -0.04 -15.80
CA GLY A 130 0.58 0.76 -15.89
C GLY A 130 0.42 2.16 -15.28
N LEU A 131 -0.70 2.85 -15.55
CA LEU A 131 -0.98 4.16 -14.94
C LEU A 131 -1.13 4.08 -13.42
N ARG A 132 -1.81 3.06 -12.88
CA ARG A 132 -1.89 2.88 -11.41
C ARG A 132 -0.51 2.66 -10.79
N ARG A 133 0.35 1.90 -11.46
CA ARG A 133 1.74 1.72 -11.03
C ARG A 133 2.53 3.02 -11.09
N CYS A 134 2.40 3.79 -12.16
CA CYS A 134 2.98 5.12 -12.29
C CYS A 134 2.52 6.06 -11.16
N MET A 135 1.21 6.16 -10.90
CA MET A 135 0.65 6.97 -9.80
C MET A 135 1.19 6.54 -8.44
N SER A 136 1.31 5.24 -8.20
CA SER A 136 1.90 4.68 -6.96
C SER A 136 3.33 5.18 -6.75
N LEU A 137 4.16 5.10 -7.80
CA LEU A 137 5.56 5.54 -7.77
C LEU A 137 5.67 7.06 -7.58
N LEU A 138 4.86 7.85 -8.29
CA LEU A 138 4.84 9.32 -8.13
C LEU A 138 4.41 9.74 -6.73
N MET A 139 3.40 9.09 -6.17
CA MET A 139 2.94 9.36 -4.81
C MET A 139 4.01 9.01 -3.78
N HIS A 140 4.72 7.89 -3.95
CA HIS A 140 5.86 7.51 -3.11
C HIS A 140 6.99 8.55 -3.23
N ALA A 141 7.36 8.94 -4.44
CA ALA A 141 8.40 9.95 -4.68
C ALA A 141 8.06 11.27 -3.99
N ALA A 142 6.83 11.76 -4.14
CA ALA A 142 6.37 12.99 -3.51
C ALA A 142 6.49 12.93 -1.98
N GLN A 143 6.12 11.81 -1.36
CA GLN A 143 6.24 11.63 0.09
C GLN A 143 7.71 11.66 0.56
N LEU A 144 8.62 11.05 -0.19
CA LEU A 144 10.05 11.07 0.12
C LEU A 144 10.63 12.47 -0.02
N MET A 145 10.29 13.21 -1.07
CA MET A 145 10.73 14.58 -1.27
C MET A 145 10.30 15.50 -0.12
N ILE A 146 9.06 15.38 0.35
CA ILE A 146 8.57 16.14 1.51
C ILE A 146 9.35 15.76 2.78
N ARG A 147 9.63 14.47 2.98
CA ARG A 147 10.42 13.99 4.12
C ARG A 147 11.85 14.51 4.08
N GLU A 148 12.50 14.48 2.93
CA GLU A 148 13.85 15.04 2.71
C GLU A 148 13.87 16.53 3.08
N GLN A 149 12.92 17.30 2.56
CA GLN A 149 12.80 18.72 2.85
C GLN A 149 12.60 19.01 4.35
N GLN A 150 11.72 18.26 5.02
CA GLN A 150 11.50 18.39 6.47
C GLN A 150 12.77 18.10 7.29
N HIS A 151 13.57 17.11 6.89
CA HIS A 151 14.84 16.83 7.55
C HIS A 151 15.82 18.00 7.40
N THR A 152 15.93 18.59 6.20
CA THR A 152 16.78 19.76 5.96
C THR A 152 16.34 20.97 6.77
N GLU A 153 15.02 21.24 6.84
CA GLU A 153 14.45 22.35 7.61
C GLU A 153 14.70 22.20 9.12
N ASN A 154 14.49 21.00 9.66
CA ASN A 154 14.73 20.71 11.08
C ASN A 154 16.22 20.85 11.45
N HIS A 155 17.13 20.46 10.55
CA HIS A 155 18.57 20.64 10.76
C HIS A 155 18.94 22.13 10.82
N MET A 156 18.44 22.93 9.87
CA MET A 156 18.68 24.38 9.83
C MET A 156 18.09 25.12 11.04
N GLN A 157 16.95 24.66 11.58
CA GLN A 157 16.37 25.24 12.80
C GLN A 157 17.16 24.88 14.06
N GLY A 158 17.67 23.65 14.15
CA GLY A 158 18.52 23.22 15.26
C GLY A 158 19.84 24.00 15.33
N GLU A 159 20.47 24.27 14.18
CA GLU A 159 21.70 25.09 14.11
C GLU A 159 21.45 26.56 14.50
N LYS A 160 20.29 27.11 14.15
CA LYS A 160 19.89 28.49 14.53
C LYS A 160 19.59 28.69 16.02
N HIS A 161 19.39 27.62 16.79
CA HIS A 161 19.11 27.69 18.23
C HIS A 161 20.31 27.28 19.08
N ALA A 162 21.41 26.86 18.46
CA ALA A 162 22.64 26.43 19.12
C ALA A 162 23.77 27.49 19.07
N GLY A 163 23.54 28.63 18.42
CA GLY A 163 24.45 29.79 18.38
C GLY A 163 23.81 31.02 19.01
#